data_AF-H0A010-F1
#
_entry.id   AF-H0A010-F1
#
_cell.length_a   1.000
_cell.length_b   1.000
_cell.length_c   1.000
_cell.angle_alpha   90.00
_cell.angle_beta   90.00
_cell.angle_gamma   90.00
#
_symmetry.space_group_name_H-M   'P 1'
#
loop_
_entity.id
_entity.type
_entity.pdbx_description
1 polymer ?
#
loop_
_entity_poly.entity_id
_entity_poly.type
_entity_poly.pdbx_seq_one_letter_code
_entity_poly.pdbx_strand_id
1 'polypeptide(L)'
;MVPVTLAQLEADPVSVIEHYRDQDPMLWLGGRATLVHLKRWPEGRLQEYRAAMTGEWGIAQVTRAAQFIDQAPRTATVNLRHGTYGWKHDAERFHKQRLGGVGDYYVGEGSFLIAAQALGLKVIRHPVRGHFVNLSMKASRAVADVRGVH
;
A
#
# COMPACT_ATOMS: atom_id res chain seq x y z
N MET A 1 -10.50 6.63 -6.87
CA MET A 1 -11.16 6.85 -5.58
C MET A 1 -10.54 8.09 -4.94
N VAL A 2 -11.32 8.90 -4.22
CA VAL A 2 -10.79 10.00 -3.41
C VAL A 2 -10.00 9.39 -2.24
N PRO A 3 -8.87 9.97 -1.79
CA PRO A 3 -8.16 9.46 -0.62
C PRO A 3 -9.08 9.24 0.59
N VAL A 4 -8.98 8.06 1.19
CA VAL A 4 -9.75 7.68 2.38
C VAL A 4 -8.94 7.95 3.65
N THR A 5 -9.64 8.13 4.76
CA THR A 5 -9.02 8.14 6.10
C THR A 5 -8.74 6.72 6.57
N LEU A 6 -7.89 6.58 7.60
CA LEU A 6 -7.67 5.27 8.24
C LEU A 6 -8.98 4.63 8.71
N ALA A 7 -9.84 5.40 9.39
CA ALA A 7 -11.13 4.91 9.87
C ALA A 7 -12.06 4.43 8.75
N GLN A 8 -12.05 5.09 7.59
CA GLN A 8 -12.84 4.67 6.43
C GLN A 8 -12.28 3.38 5.81
N LEU A 9 -10.95 3.24 5.76
CA LEU A 9 -10.31 2.01 5.30
C LEU A 9 -10.60 0.85 6.25
N GLU A 10 -10.55 1.07 7.56
CA GLU A 10 -10.86 0.05 8.57
C GLU A 10 -12.34 -0.34 8.58
N ALA A 11 -13.25 0.58 8.24
CA ALA A 11 -14.67 0.31 8.15
C ALA A 11 -15.06 -0.54 6.91
N ASP A 12 -14.34 -0.39 5.80
CA ASP A 12 -14.59 -1.14 4.56
C ASP A 12 -13.28 -1.45 3.80
N PRO A 13 -12.44 -2.35 4.34
CA PRO A 13 -11.15 -2.68 3.72
C PRO A 13 -11.32 -3.44 2.42
N VAL A 14 -12.42 -4.19 2.26
CA VAL A 14 -12.70 -4.97 1.05
C VAL A 14 -12.88 -4.03 -0.13
N SER A 15 -13.79 -3.05 -0.07
CA SER A 15 -14.01 -2.13 -1.19
C SER A 15 -12.75 -1.35 -1.58
N VAL A 16 -11.92 -0.99 -0.59
CA VAL A 16 -10.62 -0.34 -0.85
C VAL A 16 -9.69 -1.27 -1.64
N ILE A 17 -9.54 -2.51 -1.18
CA ILE A 17 -8.66 -3.50 -1.83
C ILE A 17 -9.12 -3.77 -3.26
N GLU A 18 -10.41 -3.99 -3.47
CA GLU A 18 -10.97 -4.26 -4.80
C GLU A 18 -10.73 -3.09 -5.75
N HIS A 19 -10.96 -1.85 -5.29
CA HIS A 19 -10.74 -0.67 -6.12
C HIS A 19 -9.32 -0.59 -6.70
N TYR A 20 -8.30 -0.80 -5.87
CA TYR A 20 -6.90 -0.69 -6.31
C TYR A 20 -6.43 -1.96 -7.04
N ARG A 21 -6.90 -3.13 -6.65
CA ARG A 21 -6.67 -4.40 -7.36
C ARG A 21 -7.16 -4.30 -8.81
N ASP A 22 -8.36 -3.75 -9.03
CA ASP A 22 -9.01 -3.77 -10.34
C ASP A 22 -8.42 -2.73 -11.31
N GLN A 23 -7.81 -1.66 -10.78
CA GLN A 23 -7.06 -0.69 -11.58
C GLN A 23 -5.70 -1.19 -12.05
N ASP A 24 -5.14 -2.21 -11.38
CA ASP A 24 -3.83 -2.73 -11.66
C ASP A 24 -3.87 -4.26 -11.78
N PRO A 25 -4.05 -4.81 -12.98
CA PRO A 25 -4.12 -6.25 -13.22
C PRO A 25 -2.89 -7.03 -12.74
N MET A 26 -1.76 -6.34 -12.55
CA MET A 26 -0.51 -6.93 -12.11
C MET A 26 -0.33 -6.89 -10.59
N LEU A 27 -1.16 -6.15 -9.86
CA LEU A 27 -1.10 -6.05 -8.40
C LEU A 27 -1.59 -7.34 -7.74
N TRP A 28 -0.89 -7.78 -6.70
CA TRP A 28 -1.24 -8.89 -5.81
C TRP A 28 -0.65 -8.62 -4.41
N LEU A 29 -0.97 -9.41 -3.37
CA LEU A 29 -0.50 -9.13 -1.99
C LEU A 29 1.02 -8.95 -1.88
N GLY A 30 1.80 -9.70 -2.67
CA GLY A 30 3.26 -9.63 -2.66
C GLY A 30 3.87 -8.45 -3.42
N GLY A 31 3.09 -7.63 -4.12
CA GLY A 31 3.58 -6.49 -4.91
C GLY A 31 2.94 -6.42 -6.28
N ARG A 32 3.68 -5.92 -7.29
CA ARG A 32 3.28 -6.09 -8.69
C ARG A 32 4.04 -7.25 -9.30
N ALA A 33 3.32 -8.13 -9.98
CA ALA A 33 3.91 -9.22 -10.73
C ALA A 33 4.87 -8.66 -11.80
N THR A 34 6.00 -9.34 -11.96
CA THR A 34 7.01 -9.03 -12.99
C THR A 34 6.96 -10.11 -14.07
N LEU A 35 7.66 -9.91 -15.18
CA LEU A 35 7.79 -10.95 -16.21
C LEU A 35 8.35 -12.26 -15.65
N VAL A 36 9.24 -12.19 -14.65
CA VAL A 36 9.78 -13.37 -13.96
C VAL A 36 8.68 -14.12 -13.22
N HIS A 37 7.78 -13.39 -12.53
CA HIS A 37 6.64 -14.00 -11.87
C HIS A 37 5.72 -14.66 -12.88
N LEU A 38 5.32 -13.93 -13.93
CA LEU A 38 4.41 -14.46 -14.96
C LEU A 38 4.99 -15.68 -15.69
N LYS A 39 6.31 -15.74 -15.89
CA LYS A 39 6.97 -16.89 -16.51
C LYS A 39 7.03 -18.10 -15.57
N ARG A 40 7.16 -17.88 -14.26
CA ARG A 40 7.31 -18.94 -13.25
C ARG A 40 5.97 -19.48 -12.78
N TRP A 41 4.93 -18.65 -12.82
CA TRP A 41 3.60 -19.02 -12.37
C TRP A 41 2.87 -19.81 -13.44
N PRO A 42 2.22 -20.94 -13.08
CA PRO A 42 1.19 -21.54 -13.91
C PRO A 42 0.12 -20.50 -14.28
N GLU A 43 -0.54 -20.72 -15.41
CA GLU A 43 -1.66 -19.90 -15.86
C GLU A 43 -2.73 -19.78 -14.75
N GLY A 44 -3.26 -18.57 -14.55
CA GLY A 44 -4.28 -18.30 -13.52
C GLY A 44 -3.76 -18.10 -12.09
N ARG A 45 -2.49 -18.41 -11.79
CA ARG A 45 -1.99 -18.28 -10.40
C ARG A 45 -1.93 -16.83 -9.89
N LEU A 46 -1.71 -15.86 -10.78
CA LEU A 46 -1.83 -14.44 -10.40
C LEU A 46 -3.27 -14.12 -9.99
N GLN A 47 -4.27 -14.68 -10.68
CA GLN A 47 -5.68 -14.49 -10.40
C GLN A 47 -6.06 -15.12 -9.06
N GLU A 48 -5.51 -16.28 -8.71
CA GLU A 48 -5.65 -16.87 -7.37
C GLU A 48 -5.08 -15.95 -6.28
N TYR A 49 -3.85 -15.44 -6.46
CA TYR A 49 -3.26 -14.50 -5.52
C TYR A 49 -4.02 -13.19 -5.41
N ARG A 50 -4.65 -12.75 -6.51
CA ARG A 50 -5.51 -11.56 -6.55
C ARG A 50 -6.84 -11.78 -5.85
N ALA A 51 -7.45 -12.95 -6.01
CA ALA A 51 -8.67 -13.32 -5.31
C ALA A 51 -8.45 -13.39 -3.79
N ALA A 52 -7.28 -13.87 -3.37
CA ALA A 52 -6.91 -13.93 -1.95
C ALA A 52 -6.72 -12.55 -1.28
N MET A 53 -6.63 -11.46 -2.06
CA MET A 53 -6.40 -10.12 -1.51
C MET A 53 -7.53 -9.64 -0.58
N THR A 54 -8.76 -10.07 -0.85
CA THR A 54 -9.94 -9.74 -0.03
C THR A 54 -10.23 -10.79 1.04
N GLY A 55 -9.40 -11.82 1.16
CA GLY A 55 -9.46 -12.76 2.29
C GLY A 55 -8.94 -12.13 3.59
N GLU A 56 -9.25 -12.77 4.72
CA GLU A 56 -8.88 -12.31 6.07
C GLU A 56 -7.40 -11.88 6.17
N TRP A 57 -6.50 -12.70 5.62
CA TRP A 57 -5.08 -12.42 5.62
C TRP A 57 -4.71 -11.16 4.80
N GLY A 58 -5.31 -10.97 3.63
CA GLY A 58 -5.07 -9.79 2.79
C GLY A 58 -5.60 -8.51 3.43
N ILE A 59 -6.81 -8.57 4.00
CA ILE A 59 -7.43 -7.48 4.76
C ILE A 59 -6.53 -7.07 5.94
N ALA A 60 -6.06 -8.04 6.72
CA ALA A 60 -5.20 -7.78 7.87
C ALA A 60 -3.90 -7.07 7.47
N GLN A 61 -3.27 -7.47 6.37
CA GLN A 61 -2.05 -6.83 5.88
C GLN A 61 -2.25 -5.38 5.44
N VAL A 62 -3.31 -5.10 4.67
CA VAL A 62 -3.62 -3.75 4.19
C VAL A 62 -3.94 -2.84 5.36
N THR A 63 -4.73 -3.33 6.31
CA THR A 63 -5.07 -2.61 7.54
C THR A 63 -3.83 -2.28 8.35
N ARG A 64 -2.94 -3.27 8.58
CA ARG A 64 -1.67 -3.06 9.29
C ARG A 64 -0.77 -2.06 8.56
N ALA A 65 -0.68 -2.14 7.23
CA ALA A 65 0.05 -1.15 6.45
C ALA A 65 -0.54 0.27 6.61
N ALA A 66 -1.86 0.41 6.56
CA ALA A 66 -2.53 1.70 6.74
C ALA A 66 -2.29 2.30 8.13
N GLN A 67 -2.38 1.47 9.18
CA GLN A 67 -2.11 1.88 10.57
C GLN A 67 -0.67 2.36 10.76
N PHE A 68 0.29 1.68 10.13
CA PHE A 68 1.68 2.13 10.13
C PHE A 68 1.83 3.46 9.41
N ILE A 69 1.29 3.59 8.19
CA ILE A 69 1.40 4.80 7.37
C ILE A 69 0.80 6.02 8.09
N ASP A 70 -0.34 5.87 8.77
CA ASP A 70 -0.97 6.98 9.46
C ASP A 70 -0.15 7.49 10.67
N GLN A 71 0.63 6.60 11.29
CA GLN A 71 1.47 6.89 12.45
C GLN A 71 2.94 7.15 12.12
N ALA A 72 3.37 6.84 10.90
CA ALA A 72 4.76 7.01 10.49
C ALA A 72 5.18 8.49 10.64
N PRO A 73 6.38 8.75 11.21
CA PRO A 73 6.85 10.12 11.39
C PRO A 73 6.97 10.82 10.03
N ARG A 74 6.39 12.01 9.95
CA ARG A 74 6.44 12.83 8.74
C ARG A 74 7.84 13.40 8.60
N THR A 75 8.60 12.93 7.62
CA THR A 75 9.91 13.53 7.29
C THR A 75 9.72 14.67 6.31
N ALA A 76 10.45 15.78 6.47
CA ALA A 76 10.43 16.87 5.49
C ALA A 76 11.08 16.45 4.15
N THR A 77 11.93 15.42 4.18
CA THR A 77 12.71 14.95 3.03
C THR A 77 12.32 13.53 2.63
N VAL A 78 12.31 13.28 1.33
CA VAL A 78 12.08 11.97 0.75
C VAL A 78 13.38 11.18 0.80
N ASN A 79 13.39 10.05 1.50
CA ASN A 79 14.50 9.12 1.36
C ASN A 79 14.32 8.28 0.08
N LEU A 80 14.90 8.76 -1.03
CA LEU A 80 14.87 8.06 -2.32
C LEU A 80 15.65 6.74 -2.32
N ARG A 81 16.38 6.41 -1.25
CA ARG A 81 17.02 5.09 -1.07
C ARG A 81 16.10 4.10 -0.33
N HIS A 82 15.00 4.58 0.26
CA HIS A 82 14.03 3.77 0.99
C HIS A 82 12.81 3.49 0.12
N GLY A 83 12.90 2.42 -0.67
CA GLY A 83 11.80 1.97 -1.52
C GLY A 83 10.65 1.35 -0.72
N THR A 84 9.59 0.96 -1.41
CA THR A 84 8.41 0.31 -0.80
C THR A 84 8.78 -0.95 -0.02
N TYR A 85 9.76 -1.71 -0.52
CA TYR A 85 10.29 -2.88 0.19
C TYR A 85 10.89 -2.55 1.56
N GLY A 86 11.57 -1.40 1.70
CA GLY A 86 12.05 -0.94 2.99
C GLY A 86 10.87 -0.59 3.90
N TRP A 87 9.91 0.17 3.39
CA TRP A 87 8.77 0.63 4.18
C TRP A 87 7.86 -0.49 4.68
N LYS A 88 7.62 -1.54 3.89
CA LYS A 88 6.84 -2.70 4.38
C LYS A 88 7.54 -3.39 5.55
N HIS A 89 8.87 -3.47 5.53
CA HIS A 89 9.62 -4.06 6.64
C HIS A 89 9.63 -3.16 7.88
N ASP A 90 9.61 -1.85 7.70
CA ASP A 90 9.42 -0.90 8.80
C ASP A 90 8.04 -1.09 9.44
N ALA A 91 6.99 -1.28 8.63
CA ALA A 91 5.65 -1.61 9.09
C ALA A 91 5.59 -2.95 9.84
N GLU A 92 6.22 -3.99 9.30
CA GLU A 92 6.37 -5.30 9.99
C GLU A 92 7.05 -5.13 11.35
N ARG A 93 8.16 -4.37 11.43
CA ARG A 93 8.89 -4.14 12.69
C ARG A 93 8.05 -3.35 13.69
N PHE A 94 7.34 -2.33 13.23
CA PHE A 94 6.42 -1.54 14.04
C PHE A 94 5.34 -2.40 14.70
N HIS A 95 4.66 -3.25 13.93
CA HIS A 95 3.64 -4.14 14.46
C HIS A 95 4.22 -5.24 15.35
N LYS A 96 5.36 -5.82 14.96
CA LYS A 96 6.07 -6.80 15.78
C LYS A 96 6.40 -6.25 17.16
N GLN A 97 6.88 -5.00 17.25
CA GLN A 97 7.18 -4.36 18.53
C GLN A 97 5.92 -4.16 19.38
N ARG A 98 4.80 -3.73 18.77
CA ARG A 98 3.52 -3.53 19.48
C ARG A 98 2.92 -4.82 20.04
N LEU A 99 3.10 -5.92 19.33
CA LEU A 99 2.59 -7.23 19.73
C LEU A 99 3.55 -8.00 20.66
N GLY A 100 4.62 -7.37 21.14
CA GLY A 100 5.61 -8.05 21.99
C GLY A 100 6.36 -9.18 21.29
N GLY A 101 6.43 -9.16 19.95
CA GLY A 101 7.10 -10.18 19.14
C GLY A 101 6.26 -11.43 18.83
N VAL A 102 5.00 -11.50 19.27
CA VAL A 102 4.12 -12.66 19.10
C VAL A 102 2.99 -12.33 18.10
N GLY A 103 2.56 -13.30 17.30
CA GLY A 103 1.43 -13.14 16.35
C GLY A 103 1.84 -12.76 14.92
N ASP A 104 0.84 -12.57 14.04
CA ASP A 104 1.05 -12.18 12.64
C ASP A 104 1.21 -10.66 12.51
N TYR A 105 2.39 -10.24 12.05
CA TYR A 105 2.75 -8.86 11.75
C TYR A 105 3.18 -8.68 10.28
N TYR A 106 3.02 -9.69 9.43
CA TYR A 106 3.56 -9.71 8.06
C TYR A 106 2.89 -8.67 7.16
N VAL A 107 3.63 -7.84 6.41
CA VAL A 107 3.04 -6.90 5.44
C VAL A 107 3.63 -7.15 4.06
N GLY A 108 2.79 -7.58 3.12
CA GLY A 108 3.18 -7.71 1.72
C GLY A 108 3.42 -6.36 1.05
N GLU A 109 4.28 -6.33 0.03
CA GLU A 109 4.58 -5.08 -0.69
C GLU A 109 3.32 -4.52 -1.37
N GLY A 110 2.48 -5.38 -1.94
CA GLY A 110 1.24 -4.98 -2.59
C GLY A 110 0.22 -4.43 -1.60
N SER A 111 0.12 -5.06 -0.43
CA SER A 111 -0.71 -4.56 0.67
C SER A 111 -0.29 -3.16 1.11
N PHE A 112 1.02 -2.91 1.17
CA PHE A 112 1.57 -1.60 1.46
C PHE A 112 1.26 -0.56 0.36
N LEU A 113 1.38 -0.94 -0.91
CA LEU A 113 1.04 -0.07 -2.04
C LEU A 113 -0.44 0.35 -2.01
N ILE A 114 -1.35 -0.60 -1.76
CA ILE A 114 -2.79 -0.34 -1.65
C ILE A 114 -3.05 0.66 -0.53
N ALA A 115 -2.55 0.40 0.67
CA ALA A 115 -2.73 1.29 1.82
C ALA A 115 -2.16 2.69 1.55
N ALA A 116 -0.98 2.77 0.91
CA ALA A 116 -0.38 4.04 0.54
C ALA A 116 -1.25 4.83 -0.44
N GLN A 117 -1.72 4.20 -1.51
CA GLN A 117 -2.59 4.86 -2.49
C GLN A 117 -3.93 5.27 -1.88
N ALA A 118 -4.53 4.40 -1.05
CA ALA A 118 -5.79 4.63 -0.37
C ALA A 118 -5.72 5.86 0.55
N LEU A 119 -4.63 6.00 1.32
CA LEU A 119 -4.39 7.13 2.21
C LEU A 119 -3.87 8.39 1.48
N GLY A 120 -3.86 8.37 0.14
CA GLY A 120 -3.49 9.51 -0.69
C GLY A 120 -2.00 9.75 -0.79
N LEU A 121 -1.14 8.76 -0.53
CA LEU A 121 0.28 8.91 -0.78
C LEU A 121 0.59 8.76 -2.26
N LYS A 122 1.61 9.53 -2.71
CA LYS A 122 2.12 9.40 -4.07
C LYS A 122 2.99 8.13 -4.16
N VAL A 123 2.58 7.22 -5.04
CA VAL A 123 3.36 6.04 -5.43
C VAL A 123 4.03 6.29 -6.76
N ILE A 124 5.35 6.25 -6.79
CA ILE A 124 6.16 6.47 -7.99
C ILE A 124 6.78 5.13 -8.40
N ARG A 125 6.58 4.74 -9.65
CA ARG A 125 7.26 3.58 -10.22
C ARG A 125 8.60 4.01 -10.81
N HIS A 126 9.68 3.38 -10.36
CA HIS A 126 10.99 3.53 -10.98
C HIS A 126 11.23 2.38 -11.97
N PRO A 127 11.80 2.65 -13.15
CA PRO A 127 11.98 1.63 -14.20
C PRO A 127 12.84 0.45 -13.76
N VAL A 128 13.83 0.67 -12.89
CA VAL A 128 14.81 -0.36 -12.47
C VAL A 128 14.64 -0.81 -11.01
N ARG A 129 14.06 0.04 -10.14
CA ARG A 129 14.15 -0.12 -8.67
C ARG A 129 12.80 -0.44 -8.02
N GLY A 130 11.80 -0.80 -8.83
CA GLY A 130 10.45 -1.11 -8.34
C GLY A 130 9.66 0.15 -7.96
N HIS A 131 8.88 0.06 -6.89
CA HIS A 131 8.02 1.16 -6.43
C HIS A 131 8.67 1.93 -5.29
N PHE A 132 8.45 3.24 -5.31
CA PHE A 132 8.77 4.17 -4.23
C PHE A 132 7.47 4.75 -3.72
N VAL A 133 7.17 4.49 -2.46
CA VAL A 133 6.14 5.22 -1.74
C VAL A 133 6.80 6.39 -1.04
N ASN A 134 6.29 7.59 -1.29
CA ASN A 134 6.72 8.74 -0.54
C ASN A 134 5.84 8.94 0.70
N LEU A 135 6.32 8.54 1.88
CA LEU A 135 5.62 8.80 3.15
C LEU A 135 5.71 10.28 3.60
N SER A 136 6.59 11.11 3.00
CA SER A 136 6.68 12.55 3.34
C SER A 136 5.50 13.37 2.81
N MET A 137 4.76 12.82 1.85
CA MET A 137 3.64 13.47 1.19
C MET A 137 2.36 12.69 1.44
N LYS A 138 1.63 12.99 2.52
CA LYS A 138 0.16 12.92 2.39
C LYS A 138 -0.19 13.86 1.24
N ALA A 139 -0.89 13.37 0.20
CA ALA A 139 -1.51 14.27 -0.76
C ALA A 139 -2.28 15.31 0.04
N SER A 140 -1.93 16.56 -0.21
CA SER A 140 -2.62 17.72 0.32
C SER A 140 -4.12 17.49 0.21
N ARG A 141 -4.78 17.33 1.36
CA ARG A 141 -6.21 17.65 1.44
C ARG A 141 -6.30 19.15 1.18
N ALA A 142 -7.12 19.51 0.19
CA ALA A 142 -7.45 20.84 -0.32
C ALA A 142 -6.47 21.45 -1.35
N VAL A 143 -6.90 21.47 -2.62
CA VAL A 143 -7.24 22.72 -3.33
C VAL A 143 -8.44 22.42 -4.23
N ALA A 144 -9.64 22.46 -3.66
CA ALA A 144 -10.74 23.12 -4.35
C ALA A 144 -10.79 24.53 -3.74
N ASP A 145 -10.76 25.52 -4.62
CA ASP A 145 -10.95 26.95 -4.37
C ASP A 145 -9.71 27.83 -4.09
N VAL A 146 -9.11 28.34 -5.16
CA VAL A 146 -8.59 29.71 -5.22
C VAL A 146 -9.03 30.33 -6.55
N ARG A 147 -10.19 30.99 -6.50
CA ARG A 147 -10.49 32.32 -7.07
C ARG A 147 -10.40 32.50 -8.60
N GLY A 148 -11.55 32.82 -9.18
CA GLY A 148 -11.60 33.73 -10.31
C GLY A 148 -10.98 35.08 -9.97
N VAL A 149 -10.11 35.56 -10.85
CA VAL A 149 -9.93 36.98 -11.20
C VAL A 149 -9.53 36.97 -12.68
N HIS A 150 -10.47 37.35 -13.55
CA HIS A 150 -10.18 38.01 -14.82
C HIS A 150 -10.42 39.50 -14.61
#